data_AF-A0A069QMT0-F1
#
_entry.id   AF-A0A069QMT0-F1
#
_cell.length_a   1.000
_cell.length_b   1.000
_cell.length_c   1.000
_cell.angle_alpha   90.00
_cell.angle_beta   90.00
_cell.angle_gamma   90.00
#
_symmetry.space_group_name_H-M   'P 1'
#
loop_
_entity.id
_entity.type
_entity.pdbx_description
1 polymer ?
#
loop_
_entity_poly.entity_id
_entity_poly.type
_entity_poly.pdbx_seq_one_letter_code
_entity_poly.pdbx_strand_id
1 'polypeptide(L)'
;MRNLLMSLMVIILVSCECHHETFRIDNVSMQPIVFTDSLANGKQYFVIDFITSWSGPKLVLFGGGIEPGLKGIDEEIKSIEVRTRSGRLISSCFKGWKTDMDGLISGQEESHGYYSSLNIASLVRSINNGERQSIGMRIGIPRLFYLSSSDEPYTITIKFRDRQITSKVIQMKMIYRADQPLSDLP
;
A
#
# COMPACT_ATOMS: atom_id res chain seq x y z
N MET A 1 -36.93 -37.85 -3.57
CA MET A 1 -36.57 -36.58 -4.22
C MET A 1 -36.57 -35.38 -3.27
N ARG A 2 -37.64 -35.09 -2.52
CA ARG A 2 -37.70 -33.94 -1.60
C ARG A 2 -36.55 -33.87 -0.58
N ASN A 3 -36.22 -34.98 0.08
CA ASN A 3 -35.13 -35.00 1.08
C ASN A 3 -33.74 -34.82 0.45
N LEU A 4 -33.56 -35.26 -0.81
CA LEU A 4 -32.32 -35.09 -1.55
C LEU A 4 -32.12 -33.61 -1.96
N LEU A 5 -33.20 -32.97 -2.43
CA LEU A 5 -33.25 -31.54 -2.75
C LEU A 5 -32.98 -30.67 -1.52
N MET A 6 -33.55 -31.02 -0.37
CA MET A 6 -33.31 -30.32 0.91
C MET A 6 -31.85 -30.47 1.36
N SER A 7 -31.29 -31.68 1.26
CA SER A 7 -29.88 -31.92 1.61
C SER A 7 -28.93 -31.14 0.69
N LEU A 8 -29.20 -31.12 -0.62
CA LEU A 8 -28.42 -30.35 -1.58
C LEU A 8 -28.49 -28.83 -1.31
N MET A 9 -29.68 -28.32 -0.98
CA MET A 9 -29.87 -26.92 -0.57
C MET A 9 -29.07 -26.58 0.68
N VAL A 10 -29.06 -27.46 1.69
CA VAL A 10 -28.25 -27.27 2.90
C VAL A 10 -26.76 -27.26 2.57
N ILE A 11 -26.29 -28.18 1.73
CA ILE A 11 -24.89 -28.22 1.29
C ILE A 11 -24.50 -26.92 0.57
N ILE A 12 -25.34 -26.45 -0.36
CA ILE A 12 -25.09 -25.20 -1.09
C ILE A 12 -25.03 -24.00 -0.12
N LEU A 13 -25.96 -23.91 0.82
CA LEU A 13 -26.02 -22.81 1.79
C LEU A 13 -24.82 -22.82 2.75
N VAL A 14 -24.39 -24.00 3.20
CA VAL A 14 -23.21 -24.14 4.08
C VAL A 14 -21.91 -23.91 3.33
N SER A 15 -21.85 -24.24 2.04
CA SER A 15 -20.68 -24.00 1.18
C SER A 15 -20.59 -22.57 0.62
N CYS A 16 -21.59 -21.73 0.86
CA CYS A 16 -21.56 -20.32 0.48
C CYS A 16 -20.76 -19.51 1.50
N GLU A 17 -19.69 -18.89 1.02
CA GLU A 17 -18.84 -17.99 1.81
C GLU A 17 -18.98 -16.56 1.30
N CYS A 18 -18.87 -15.60 2.21
CA CYS A 18 -18.80 -14.18 1.86
C CYS A 18 -17.35 -13.82 1.52
N HIS A 19 -17.08 -13.59 0.23
CA HIS A 19 -15.78 -13.15 -0.27
C HIS A 19 -15.82 -11.65 -0.59
N HIS A 20 -14.68 -10.98 -0.54
CA HIS A 20 -14.57 -9.55 -0.81
C HIS A 20 -13.71 -9.33 -2.03
N GLU A 21 -14.30 -8.88 -3.13
CA GLU A 21 -13.59 -8.75 -4.40
C GLU A 21 -12.70 -7.50 -4.47
N THR A 22 -13.04 -6.45 -3.72
CA THR A 22 -12.36 -5.14 -3.74
C THR A 22 -11.82 -4.76 -2.35
N PHE A 23 -11.08 -3.67 -2.28
CA PHE A 23 -10.67 -3.05 -1.02
C PHE A 23 -10.92 -1.55 -1.04
N ARG A 24 -11.02 -0.98 0.17
CA ARG A 24 -11.07 0.46 0.40
C ARG A 24 -9.85 0.90 1.18
N ILE A 25 -9.29 2.05 0.82
CA ILE A 25 -8.31 2.73 1.67
C ILE A 25 -9.05 3.59 2.68
N ASP A 26 -8.87 3.28 3.96
CA ASP A 26 -9.50 3.96 5.09
C ASP A 26 -8.58 5.02 5.71
N ASN A 27 -7.28 4.75 5.72
CA ASN A 27 -6.29 5.68 6.23
C ASN A 27 -4.92 5.50 5.55
N VAL A 28 -4.00 6.42 5.81
CA VAL A 28 -2.62 6.39 5.33
C VAL A 28 -1.66 6.77 6.45
N SER A 29 -0.53 6.08 6.54
CA SER A 29 0.60 6.44 7.39
C SER A 29 1.79 6.81 6.52
N MET A 30 2.61 7.72 7.01
CA MET A 30 3.88 8.06 6.38
C MET A 30 4.92 8.29 7.45
N GLN A 31 6.08 7.64 7.31
CA GLN A 31 7.13 7.66 8.31
C GLN A 31 8.52 7.74 7.67
N PRO A 32 9.43 8.58 8.18
CA PRO A 32 10.82 8.59 7.76
C PRO A 32 11.54 7.35 8.28
N ILE A 33 12.39 6.79 7.44
CA ILE A 33 13.26 5.67 7.80
C ILE A 33 14.72 6.00 7.54
N VAL A 34 15.59 5.37 8.33
CA VAL A 34 17.04 5.51 8.24
C VAL A 34 17.63 4.13 8.00
N PHE A 35 18.42 3.98 6.95
CA PHE A 35 19.12 2.74 6.65
C PHE A 35 20.52 2.74 7.28
N THR A 36 20.79 1.85 8.24
CA THR A 36 22.09 1.74 8.94
C THR A 36 23.24 1.42 8.01
N ASP A 37 22.98 0.50 7.08
CA ASP A 37 23.96 -0.03 6.13
C ASP A 37 24.17 0.91 4.94
N SER A 38 23.34 1.95 4.84
CA SER A 38 23.36 2.95 3.80
C SER A 38 23.31 4.34 4.43
N LEU A 39 24.40 4.72 5.09
CA LEU A 39 24.78 6.14 5.27
C LEU A 39 25.14 6.83 3.93
N ALA A 40 24.99 6.13 2.80
CA ALA A 40 25.85 6.30 1.63
C ALA A 40 25.40 7.36 0.60
N ASN A 41 24.23 7.99 0.70
CA ASN A 41 23.73 8.84 -0.41
C ASN A 41 23.12 10.19 0.00
N GLY A 42 23.00 10.50 1.30
CA GLY A 42 22.37 11.74 1.79
C GLY A 42 20.87 11.88 1.46
N LYS A 43 20.23 10.82 0.94
CA LYS A 43 18.81 10.76 0.61
C LYS A 43 17.97 10.54 1.88
N GLN A 44 16.79 11.17 1.94
CA GLN A 44 15.81 10.94 3.01
C GLN A 44 14.79 9.92 2.54
N TYR A 45 14.65 8.82 3.27
CA TYR A 45 13.74 7.72 2.91
C TYR A 45 12.46 7.78 3.72
N PHE A 46 11.36 7.39 3.08
CA PHE A 46 10.03 7.38 3.67
C PHE A 46 9.30 6.12 3.26
N VAL A 47 8.58 5.56 4.22
CA VAL A 47 7.61 4.50 4.01
C VAL A 47 6.21 5.11 4.05
N ILE A 48 5.36 4.66 3.14
CA ILE A 48 3.93 5.00 3.09
C ILE A 48 3.14 3.71 3.22
N ASP A 49 2.30 3.64 4.26
CA ASP A 49 1.44 2.49 4.52
C ASP A 49 -0.02 2.84 4.26
N PHE A 50 -0.74 1.96 3.57
CA PHE A 50 -2.17 2.08 3.38
C PHE A 50 -2.89 1.20 4.38
N ILE A 51 -3.78 1.80 5.15
CA ILE A 51 -4.67 1.09 6.07
C ILE A 51 -5.96 0.84 5.32
N THR A 52 -6.28 -0.43 5.09
CA THR A 52 -7.36 -0.85 4.20
C THR A 52 -8.37 -1.76 4.87
N SER A 53 -9.60 -1.73 4.39
CA SER A 53 -10.65 -2.71 4.69
C SER A 53 -11.12 -3.39 3.42
N TRP A 54 -11.58 -4.63 3.56
CA TRP A 54 -12.14 -5.39 2.45
C TRP A 54 -13.56 -4.90 2.13
N SER A 55 -13.88 -4.76 0.85
CA SER A 55 -15.17 -4.26 0.36
C SER A 55 -15.67 -5.09 -0.82
N GLY A 56 -16.85 -4.75 -1.36
CA GLY A 56 -17.46 -5.49 -2.46
C GLY A 56 -17.78 -6.95 -2.11
N PRO A 57 -18.68 -7.18 -1.12
CA PRO A 57 -19.04 -8.53 -0.70
C PRO A 57 -19.72 -9.29 -1.85
N LYS A 58 -19.31 -10.54 -2.05
CA LYS A 58 -19.86 -11.46 -3.04
C LYS A 58 -19.96 -12.85 -2.44
N LEU A 59 -21.11 -13.48 -2.64
CA LEU A 59 -21.31 -14.88 -2.27
C LEU A 59 -20.61 -15.78 -3.29
N VAL A 60 -19.76 -16.67 -2.81
CA VAL A 60 -19.05 -17.66 -3.62
C VAL A 60 -19.23 -19.04 -3.03
N LEU A 61 -19.34 -20.05 -3.88
CA LEU A 61 -19.36 -21.45 -3.47
C LEU A 61 -17.92 -21.95 -3.37
N PHE A 62 -17.54 -22.52 -2.23
CA PHE A 62 -16.17 -22.98 -1.95
C PHE A 62 -15.13 -21.86 -2.13
N GLY A 63 -15.37 -20.72 -1.49
CA GLY A 63 -14.52 -19.52 -1.57
C GLY A 63 -13.13 -19.66 -0.94
N GLY A 64 -12.89 -20.74 -0.19
CA GLY A 64 -11.62 -21.04 0.46
C GLY A 64 -10.43 -20.91 -0.49
N GLY A 65 -9.50 -20.02 -0.15
CA GLY A 65 -8.26 -19.80 -0.89
C GLY A 65 -8.29 -18.67 -1.93
N ILE A 66 -9.43 -18.01 -2.16
CA ILE A 66 -9.47 -16.81 -3.01
C ILE A 66 -8.99 -15.61 -2.19
N GLU A 67 -7.87 -15.02 -2.60
CA GLU A 67 -7.33 -13.79 -2.00
C GLU A 67 -8.36 -12.65 -2.13
N PRO A 68 -8.70 -11.91 -1.05
CA PRO A 68 -9.62 -10.79 -1.13
C PRO A 68 -9.00 -9.63 -1.92
N GLY A 69 -9.81 -8.70 -2.43
CA GLY A 69 -9.34 -7.45 -3.03
C GLY A 69 -8.66 -7.59 -4.40
N LEU A 70 -8.79 -8.74 -5.07
CA LEU A 70 -8.16 -9.00 -6.37
C LEU A 70 -8.74 -8.15 -7.53
N LYS A 71 -9.94 -7.59 -7.39
CA LYS A 71 -10.49 -6.61 -8.34
C LYS A 71 -9.95 -5.19 -8.11
N GLY A 72 -9.08 -4.98 -7.12
CA GLY A 72 -8.46 -3.71 -6.84
C GLY A 72 -9.30 -2.80 -5.93
N ILE A 73 -9.07 -1.50 -6.08
CA ILE A 73 -9.70 -0.48 -5.24
C ILE A 73 -11.15 -0.23 -5.66
N ASP A 74 -12.04 -0.04 -4.69
CA ASP A 74 -13.46 0.25 -4.94
C ASP A 74 -13.75 1.70 -5.36
N GLU A 75 -12.80 2.61 -5.10
CA GLU A 75 -12.89 4.03 -5.42
C GLU A 75 -11.56 4.53 -6.01
N GLU A 76 -11.63 5.15 -7.19
CA GLU A 76 -10.44 5.65 -7.88
C GLU A 76 -9.73 6.77 -7.09
N ILE A 77 -8.42 6.64 -6.93
CA ILE A 77 -7.58 7.67 -6.34
C ILE A 77 -7.33 8.77 -7.38
N LYS A 78 -7.74 10.00 -7.07
CA LYS A 78 -7.45 11.18 -7.89
C LYS A 78 -5.99 11.60 -7.77
N SER A 79 -5.48 11.64 -6.55
CA SER A 79 -4.11 12.06 -6.27
C SER A 79 -3.67 11.70 -4.86
N ILE A 80 -2.36 11.53 -4.69
CA ILE A 80 -1.71 11.51 -3.38
C ILE A 80 -0.83 12.77 -3.27
N GLU A 81 -1.14 13.61 -2.29
CA GLU A 81 -0.50 14.89 -2.03
C GLU A 81 0.36 14.81 -0.77
N VAL A 82 1.66 15.12 -0.89
CA VAL A 82 2.55 15.32 0.25
C VAL A 82 2.87 16.80 0.34
N ARG A 83 2.69 17.39 1.52
CA ARG A 83 2.90 18.82 1.76
C ARG A 83 3.83 19.08 2.94
N THR A 84 4.59 20.17 2.83
CA THR A 84 5.38 20.71 3.94
C THR A 84 4.48 21.42 4.95
N ARG A 85 5.06 21.84 6.09
CA ARG A 85 4.36 22.63 7.10
C ARG A 85 3.87 23.99 6.59
N SER A 86 4.56 24.56 5.60
CA SER A 86 4.15 25.80 4.92
C SER A 86 3.05 25.59 3.89
N GLY A 87 2.61 24.34 3.67
CA GLY A 87 1.58 23.98 2.69
C GLY A 87 2.11 23.77 1.27
N ARG A 88 3.43 23.89 1.03
CA ARG A 88 4.04 23.64 -0.28
C ARG A 88 3.83 22.17 -0.68
N LEU A 89 3.33 21.94 -1.89
CA LEU A 89 3.18 20.59 -2.47
C LEU A 89 4.54 20.05 -2.93
N ILE A 90 4.91 18.87 -2.45
CA ILE A 90 6.19 18.22 -2.71
C ILE A 90 6.06 16.77 -3.21
N SER A 91 4.85 16.30 -3.57
CA SER A 91 4.65 14.94 -4.09
C SER A 91 5.58 14.55 -5.24
N SER A 92 5.87 15.49 -6.14
CA SER A 92 6.73 15.25 -7.31
C SER A 92 8.21 15.03 -6.95
N CYS A 93 8.62 15.43 -5.75
CA CYS A 93 9.96 15.26 -5.20
C CYS A 93 10.19 13.85 -4.66
N PHE A 94 9.12 13.07 -4.45
CA PHE A 94 9.23 11.66 -4.08
C PHE A 94 9.56 10.82 -5.31
N LYS A 95 10.67 10.09 -5.21
CA LYS A 95 11.18 9.17 -6.21
C LYS A 95 11.24 7.79 -5.59
N GLY A 96 10.92 6.77 -6.37
CA GLY A 96 11.27 5.41 -6.01
C GLY A 96 12.21 4.83 -7.05
N TRP A 97 12.19 3.51 -7.17
CA TRP A 97 13.14 2.75 -7.96
C TRP A 97 12.62 2.38 -9.34
N LYS A 98 13.55 2.11 -10.27
CA LYS A 98 13.29 1.96 -11.72
C LYS A 98 12.40 0.77 -12.08
N THR A 99 12.29 -0.22 -11.19
CA THR A 99 11.48 -1.42 -11.37
C THR A 99 10.62 -1.63 -10.14
N ASP A 100 9.48 -2.31 -10.29
CA ASP A 100 8.71 -2.83 -9.16
C ASP A 100 9.60 -3.83 -8.41
N MET A 101 10.27 -3.33 -7.37
CA MET A 101 11.16 -4.11 -6.51
C MET A 101 10.36 -4.49 -5.28
N ASP A 102 10.20 -5.78 -5.03
CA ASP A 102 10.03 -6.30 -3.68
C ASP A 102 11.39 -6.36 -3.01
N GLY A 103 11.48 -5.79 -1.81
CA GLY A 103 12.68 -5.88 -1.00
C GLY A 103 12.34 -6.13 0.45
N LEU A 104 13.35 -6.47 1.23
CA LEU A 104 13.23 -6.65 2.67
C LEU A 104 13.98 -5.52 3.38
N ILE A 105 13.29 -4.86 4.32
CA ILE A 105 13.90 -3.97 5.31
C ILE A 105 13.89 -4.68 6.65
N SER A 106 15.06 -4.87 7.24
CA SER A 106 15.26 -5.61 8.48
C SER A 106 15.44 -4.64 9.64
N GLY A 107 14.52 -4.62 10.59
CA GLY A 107 14.64 -3.86 11.84
C GLY A 107 15.45 -4.62 12.90
N GLN A 108 15.46 -4.09 14.13
CA GLN A 108 16.05 -4.81 15.27
C GLN A 108 15.18 -6.01 15.74
N GLU A 109 13.87 -5.94 15.54
CA GLU A 109 12.90 -6.94 16.01
C GLU A 109 12.27 -7.74 14.86
N GLU A 110 11.93 -7.10 13.74
CA GLU A 110 11.27 -7.74 12.60
C GLU A 110 11.75 -7.21 11.26
N SER A 111 11.65 -8.06 10.24
CA SER A 111 11.86 -7.69 8.84
C SER A 111 10.54 -7.53 8.12
N HIS A 112 10.41 -6.48 7.31
CA HIS A 112 9.20 -6.18 6.55
C HIS A 112 9.50 -6.15 5.05
N GLY A 113 8.60 -6.72 4.26
CA GLY A 113 8.60 -6.53 2.81
C GLY A 113 8.20 -5.11 2.46
N TYR A 114 8.73 -4.57 1.37
CA TYR A 114 8.25 -3.30 0.79
C TYR A 114 8.14 -3.40 -0.72
N TYR A 115 7.30 -2.54 -1.29
CA TYR A 115 7.28 -2.25 -2.72
C TYR A 115 7.72 -0.82 -3.00
N SER A 116 8.19 -0.55 -4.21
CA SER A 116 8.43 0.80 -4.70
C SER A 116 7.74 1.02 -6.04
N SER A 117 7.37 2.27 -6.31
CA SER A 117 7.01 2.74 -7.65
C SER A 117 7.93 3.89 -8.08
N LEU A 118 8.04 4.20 -9.36
CA LEU A 118 8.92 5.26 -9.88
C LEU A 118 8.75 6.61 -9.17
N ASN A 119 7.52 6.96 -8.82
CA ASN A 119 7.09 8.14 -8.08
C ASN A 119 5.66 7.97 -7.57
N ILE A 120 5.16 8.96 -6.81
CA ILE A 120 3.79 8.95 -6.29
C ILE A 120 2.72 8.86 -7.40
N ALA A 121 2.93 9.53 -8.55
CA ALA A 121 1.96 9.47 -9.65
C ALA A 121 1.91 8.09 -10.33
N SER A 122 3.03 7.37 -10.42
CA SER A 122 3.00 5.95 -10.85
C SER A 122 2.33 5.05 -9.82
N LEU A 123 2.50 5.30 -8.52
CA LEU A 123 1.80 4.53 -7.49
C LEU A 123 0.28 4.68 -7.61
N VAL A 124 -0.21 5.91 -7.80
CA VAL A 124 -1.64 6.18 -8.03
C VAL A 124 -2.15 5.39 -9.24
N ARG A 125 -1.44 5.44 -10.37
CA ARG A 125 -1.80 4.66 -11.57
C ARG A 125 -1.79 3.15 -11.30
N SER A 126 -0.79 2.65 -10.60
CA SER A 126 -0.65 1.24 -10.25
C SER A 126 -1.83 0.72 -9.43
N ILE A 127 -2.25 1.49 -8.42
CA ILE A 127 -3.41 1.16 -7.59
C ILE A 127 -4.71 1.19 -8.42
N ASN A 128 -4.94 2.27 -9.17
CA ASN A 128 -6.17 2.41 -9.95
C ASN A 128 -6.29 1.37 -11.08
N ASN A 129 -5.18 0.95 -11.66
CA ASN A 129 -5.15 -0.07 -12.73
C ASN A 129 -5.17 -1.51 -12.19
N GLY A 130 -5.12 -1.69 -10.87
CA GLY A 130 -5.08 -3.02 -10.27
C GLY A 130 -3.83 -3.81 -10.63
N GLU A 131 -2.67 -3.16 -10.71
CA GLU A 131 -1.41 -3.85 -10.96
C GLU A 131 -1.07 -4.81 -9.81
N ARG A 132 -0.33 -5.88 -10.12
CA ARG A 132 -0.12 -7.05 -9.23
C ARG A 132 0.33 -6.66 -7.81
N GLN A 133 1.22 -5.69 -7.70
CA GLN A 133 1.81 -5.19 -6.45
C GLN A 133 0.83 -4.31 -5.64
N SER A 134 -0.28 -3.87 -6.23
CA SER A 134 -1.23 -2.92 -5.65
C SER A 134 -2.64 -3.48 -5.45
N ILE A 135 -2.81 -4.81 -5.55
CA ILE A 135 -4.09 -5.49 -5.32
C ILE A 135 -4.01 -6.55 -4.23
N GLY A 136 -5.18 -6.94 -3.74
CA GLY A 136 -5.35 -7.92 -2.67
C GLY A 136 -4.53 -7.60 -1.43
N MET A 137 -3.90 -8.60 -0.83
CA MET A 137 -3.10 -8.41 0.39
C MET A 137 -1.86 -7.53 0.17
N ARG A 138 -1.40 -7.40 -1.08
CA ARG A 138 -0.20 -6.62 -1.43
C ARG A 138 -0.39 -5.11 -1.31
N ILE A 139 -1.63 -4.60 -1.27
CA ILE A 139 -1.88 -3.17 -0.97
C ILE A 139 -1.43 -2.80 0.45
N GLY A 140 -1.51 -3.75 1.38
CA GLY A 140 -1.07 -3.57 2.76
C GLY A 140 0.45 -3.65 2.94
N ILE A 141 1.21 -3.97 1.88
CA ILE A 141 2.68 -3.97 1.94
C ILE A 141 3.17 -2.51 1.87
N PRO A 142 4.08 -2.08 2.75
CA PRO A 142 4.63 -0.72 2.76
C PRO A 142 5.18 -0.25 1.41
N ARG A 143 5.02 1.05 1.10
CA ARG A 143 5.60 1.68 -0.10
C ARG A 143 6.82 2.53 0.24
N LEU A 144 7.98 2.18 -0.30
CA LEU A 144 9.22 2.89 -0.07
C LEU A 144 9.49 3.95 -1.15
N PHE A 145 9.86 5.15 -0.70
CA PHE A 145 10.32 6.25 -1.54
C PHE A 145 11.52 6.96 -0.91
N TYR A 146 12.28 7.67 -1.72
CA TYR A 146 13.23 8.68 -1.28
C TYR A 146 12.83 10.07 -1.75
N LEU A 147 13.22 11.08 -0.99
CA LEU A 147 12.98 12.48 -1.29
C LEU A 147 14.18 13.09 -2.01
N SER A 148 13.95 13.69 -3.18
CA SER A 148 14.99 14.36 -3.97
C SER A 148 15.17 15.85 -3.64
N SER A 149 14.59 16.32 -2.53
CA SER A 149 14.62 17.70 -2.05
C SER A 149 14.99 17.73 -0.57
N SER A 150 15.42 18.89 -0.08
CA SER A 150 15.64 19.15 1.35
C SER A 150 14.37 19.57 2.12
N ASP A 151 13.23 19.62 1.45
CA ASP A 151 11.94 19.92 2.07
C ASP A 151 11.58 18.88 3.15
N GLU A 152 10.87 19.30 4.20
CA GLU A 152 10.43 18.41 5.28
C GLU A 152 8.93 18.04 5.09
N PRO A 153 8.61 16.77 4.81
CA PRO A 153 7.23 16.31 4.69
C PRO A 153 6.49 16.46 6.02
N TYR A 154 5.27 17.03 5.97
CA TYR A 154 4.46 17.30 7.14
C TYR A 154 3.10 16.60 7.12
N THR A 155 2.43 16.60 5.96
CA THR A 155 1.15 15.88 5.78
C THR A 155 1.15 15.09 4.49
N ILE A 156 0.45 13.95 4.52
CA ILE A 156 0.08 13.17 3.35
C ILE A 156 -1.45 13.14 3.23
N THR A 157 -1.97 13.36 2.03
CA THR A 157 -3.40 13.39 1.73
C THR A 157 -3.70 12.52 0.53
N ILE A 158 -4.63 11.58 0.65
CA ILE A 158 -5.20 10.84 -0.47
C ILE A 158 -6.52 11.48 -0.83
N LYS A 159 -6.67 11.90 -2.09
CA LYS A 159 -7.90 12.47 -2.62
C LYS A 159 -8.61 11.46 -3.50
N PHE A 160 -9.91 11.32 -3.25
CA PHE A 160 -10.83 10.58 -4.08
C PHE A 160 -11.83 11.55 -4.71
N ARG A 161 -12.90 11.03 -5.33
CA ARG A 161 -13.93 11.88 -5.94
C ARG A 161 -14.70 12.68 -4.89
N ASP A 162 -15.18 11.98 -3.87
CA ASP A 162 -16.16 12.53 -2.92
C ASP A 162 -15.62 12.64 -1.49
N ARG A 163 -14.38 12.19 -1.26
CA ARG A 163 -13.72 12.26 0.05
C ARG A 163 -12.21 12.44 -0.07
N GLN A 164 -11.60 12.77 1.07
CA GLN A 164 -10.16 12.80 1.23
C GLN A 164 -9.76 12.24 2.60
N ILE A 165 -8.58 11.63 2.65
CA ILE A 165 -7.94 11.14 3.87
C ILE A 165 -6.70 11.98 4.07
N THR A 166 -6.46 12.51 5.27
CA THR A 166 -5.25 13.28 5.57
C THR A 166 -4.63 12.83 6.88
N SER A 167 -3.32 12.59 6.84
CA SER A 167 -2.52 12.20 8.00
C SER A 167 -1.30 13.10 8.14
N LYS A 168 -0.86 13.31 9.38
CA LYS A 168 0.43 13.92 9.66
C LYS A 168 1.53 12.88 9.48
N VAL A 169 2.66 13.31 8.93
CA VAL A 169 3.86 12.49 8.84
C VAL A 169 4.38 12.22 10.24
N ILE A 170 4.58 10.95 10.57
CA ILE A 170 5.17 10.51 11.84
C ILE A 170 6.60 11.04 11.88
N GLN A 171 6.96 11.80 12.91
CA GLN A 171 8.28 12.44 12.98
C GLN A 171 9.36 11.52 13.55
N MET A 172 8.95 10.41 14.17
CA MET A 172 9.87 9.41 14.71
C MET A 172 10.51 8.61 13.57
N LYS A 173 11.84 8.68 13.49
CA LYS A 173 12.62 7.92 12.51
C LYS A 173 12.79 6.48 12.97
N MET A 174 12.44 5.54 12.10
CA MET A 174 12.74 4.12 12.33
C MET A 174 14.07 3.77 11.70
N ILE A 175 14.83 2.93 12.40
CA ILE A 175 16.15 2.49 11.95
C ILE A 175 16.00 1.08 11.38
N TYR A 176 16.36 0.93 10.11
CA TYR A 176 16.33 -0.33 9.39
C TYR A 176 17.69 -0.63 8.79
N ARG A 177 17.90 -1.90 8.47
CA ARG A 177 18.98 -2.42 7.64
C ARG A 177 18.37 -2.85 6.30
N ALA A 178 19.00 -2.49 5.19
CA ALA A 178 18.61 -3.02 3.90
C ALA A 178 19.39 -4.31 3.65
N ASP A 179 18.69 -5.40 3.31
CA ASP A 179 19.35 -6.69 3.04
C ASP A 179 20.07 -6.70 1.68
N GLN A 180 19.76 -5.73 0.81
CA GLN A 180 20.48 -5.46 -0.43
C GLN A 180 21.06 -4.03 -0.42
N PRO A 181 22.28 -3.80 -0.97
CA PRO A 181 22.88 -2.47 -1.01
C PRO A 181 22.01 -1.47 -1.77
N LEU A 182 21.54 -0.43 -1.08
CA LEU A 182 20.83 0.69 -1.72
C LEU A 182 21.75 1.54 -2.62
N SER A 183 23.07 1.32 -2.56
CA SER A 183 24.09 2.01 -3.35
C SER A 183 24.13 1.59 -4.82
N ASP A 184 23.62 0.40 -5.15
CA ASP A 184 23.50 -0.08 -6.54
C ASP A 184 22.21 0.42 -7.21
N LEU A 185 21.46 1.26 -6.49
CA LEU A 185 20.22 1.83 -6.94
C LEU A 185 20.46 3.27 -7.40
N PRO A 186 19.96 3.65 -8.59
CA PRO A 186 20.35 4.89 -9.29
C PRO A 186 20.08 6.20 -8.53
#